data_AF-A0A2P5LRF0-F1
#
_entry.id   AF-A0A2P5LRF0-F1
#
_cell.length_a   1.000
_cell.length_b   1.000
_cell.length_c   1.000
_cell.angle_alpha   90.00
_cell.angle_beta   90.00
_cell.angle_gamma   90.00
#
_symmetry.space_group_name_H-M   'P 1'
#
loop_
_entity.id
_entity.type
_entity.pdbx_description
1 polymer ?
#
loop_
_entity_poly.entity_id
_entity_poly.type
_entity_poly.pdbx_seq_one_letter_code
_entity_poly.pdbx_strand_id
1 'polypeptide(L)'
;MPRSWKGRVPAGSIASASATGPCRRPMPSAFWPGFRRRGTSSPSSLPISEGESMAAKLPIQIWPVLIALGCTGLAAPAGAMPFPAEGWLNPAVETVQFNRQVPTGGRYPGGGGGRFPGGGGVIIGPGFLVPPLIDALQPRGPRVIIEEDDDEEVIEPRSRSRRATEQRAQPPRQPPRQQQARPAAPRLPPVSIPRANERRYVADEVLLELRAAADSAAVMRRHRLTPLSTQVLTLANATIIRARVEGGRSARQALQQMAGDARIASAQPNYLYALQEEPAKTEGTSAPEPQKASLSPPAPEPPPVPKPQYALDRMAVVDAHRLAQGAKVKVALIDTGLDATHPELQGVIAGQFDALGTDASGTLGHGTALAGAIVAKATLRGISPAAELLAARAFGSAAGSAAQGTSLQILQALDWAAAHGARIFNLSFAGPQDRLMGRTLAGAQARKIIAIAAVGNAGPGTAPLYPAAEPHVLAVTATDANDAVFARANTGKQVAIAAPGVDVIAAAPEKGYAFSSGTSIAAAHVSGLVALMLEKNPDLDLAGVKRLLAATAQDLGPKGADPIFGAGRVNAAAAVARAAEEAAKRP
;
A
#
# COMPACT_ATOMS: atom_id res chain seq x y z
N MET A 1 -46.96 50.95 -31.78
CA MET A 1 -46.41 51.98 -32.69
C MET A 1 -45.05 52.40 -32.18
N PRO A 2 -44.04 52.71 -33.03
CA PRO A 2 -43.72 52.26 -34.40
C PRO A 2 -42.31 51.56 -34.43
N ARG A 3 -41.73 50.94 -35.49
CA ARG A 3 -42.02 50.71 -36.93
C ARG A 3 -41.01 49.69 -37.51
N SER A 4 -41.48 48.91 -38.50
CA SER A 4 -40.83 48.29 -39.71
C SER A 4 -39.52 47.47 -39.61
N TRP A 5 -39.39 46.21 -40.06
CA TRP A 5 -39.59 45.49 -41.36
C TRP A 5 -38.48 45.58 -42.42
N LYS A 6 -38.17 44.38 -42.99
CA LYS A 6 -37.38 44.00 -44.20
C LYS A 6 -35.84 43.92 -44.03
N GLY A 7 -35.09 42.96 -44.59
CA GLY A 7 -35.38 41.82 -45.46
C GLY A 7 -34.09 41.32 -46.18
N ARG A 8 -33.80 40.02 -46.03
CA ARG A 8 -33.26 38.99 -46.97
C ARG A 8 -32.09 39.25 -47.98
N VAL A 9 -31.27 38.18 -48.13
CA VAL A 9 -30.33 37.70 -49.19
C VAL A 9 -28.88 38.24 -49.18
N PRO A 10 -27.84 37.39 -49.45
CA PRO A 10 -27.33 37.27 -50.82
C PRO A 10 -26.93 35.83 -51.28
N ALA A 11 -26.89 35.66 -52.61
CA ALA A 11 -26.36 34.52 -53.37
C ALA A 11 -25.48 35.03 -54.53
N GLY A 12 -24.45 34.26 -54.95
CA GLY A 12 -23.69 34.36 -56.22
C GLY A 12 -22.31 35.05 -56.12
N SER A 13 -21.14 34.37 -56.23
CA SER A 13 -20.41 33.83 -57.42
C SER A 13 -19.68 34.96 -58.22
N ILE A 14 -18.38 34.97 -58.60
CA ILE A 14 -17.58 34.12 -59.53
C ILE A 14 -16.08 34.60 -59.58
N ALA A 15 -15.13 33.65 -59.80
CA ALA A 15 -13.77 33.67 -60.46
C ALA A 15 -12.61 34.58 -59.96
N SER A 16 -11.30 34.29 -60.12
CA SER A 16 -10.54 33.45 -61.09
C SER A 16 -9.18 32.97 -60.49
N ALA A 17 -8.78 31.70 -60.72
CA ALA A 17 -7.63 31.22 -61.56
C ALA A 17 -6.22 31.44 -60.97
N SER A 18 -5.25 30.50 -60.95
CA SER A 18 -4.93 29.46 -61.93
C SER A 18 -3.93 28.38 -61.42
N ALA A 19 -4.10 27.16 -61.95
CA ALA A 19 -3.14 26.13 -62.42
C ALA A 19 -2.03 25.59 -61.46
N THR A 20 -1.72 24.28 -61.36
CA THR A 20 -1.68 23.19 -62.35
C THR A 20 -1.92 21.81 -61.73
N GLY A 21 -2.29 20.85 -62.59
CA GLY A 21 -3.04 19.63 -62.33
C GLY A 21 -2.28 18.32 -61.97
N PRO A 22 -2.93 17.15 -62.17
CA PRO A 22 -2.89 16.01 -61.26
C PRO A 22 -2.34 14.70 -61.86
N CYS A 23 -2.23 13.64 -61.05
CA CYS A 23 -2.21 12.26 -61.53
C CYS A 23 -3.30 11.43 -60.82
N ARG A 24 -4.22 10.89 -61.63
CA ARG A 24 -5.28 9.94 -61.26
C ARG A 24 -4.98 8.60 -61.94
N ARG A 25 -5.00 7.52 -61.13
CA ARG A 25 -5.63 6.19 -61.37
C ARG A 25 -5.10 5.38 -62.59
N PRO A 26 -5.56 4.14 -62.91
CA PRO A 26 -6.47 3.19 -62.20
C PRO A 26 -5.97 1.71 -62.20
N MET A 27 -6.66 0.80 -61.50
CA MET A 27 -6.78 -0.63 -61.89
C MET A 27 -7.77 -0.77 -63.07
N PRO A 28 -7.70 -1.81 -63.94
CA PRO A 28 -8.69 -2.90 -63.78
C PRO A 28 -8.36 -4.29 -64.40
N SER A 29 -9.24 -5.24 -64.05
CA SER A 29 -9.74 -6.43 -64.80
C SER A 29 -8.96 -7.76 -64.69
N ALA A 30 -9.53 -8.96 -64.84
CA ALA A 30 -10.84 -9.61 -64.60
C ALA A 30 -10.72 -11.11 -65.07
N PHE A 31 -11.67 -11.97 -64.68
CA PHE A 31 -12.07 -13.28 -65.28
C PHE A 31 -11.48 -14.66 -64.81
N TRP A 32 -12.28 -15.37 -63.98
CA TRP A 32 -12.94 -16.70 -64.17
C TRP A 32 -12.17 -18.06 -63.97
N PRO A 33 -12.84 -19.24 -63.72
CA PRO A 33 -12.98 -19.83 -62.37
C PRO A 33 -12.78 -21.37 -62.26
N GLY A 34 -13.00 -21.94 -61.05
CA GLY A 34 -13.53 -23.30 -60.87
C GLY A 34 -12.95 -24.10 -59.68
N PHE A 35 -13.75 -24.44 -58.66
CA PHE A 35 -14.45 -25.74 -58.54
C PHE A 35 -15.15 -25.87 -57.16
N ARG A 36 -16.33 -26.52 -57.18
CA ARG A 36 -17.19 -26.83 -56.04
C ARG A 36 -16.73 -28.10 -55.32
N ARG A 37 -17.07 -28.24 -54.03
CA ARG A 37 -18.05 -29.27 -53.56
C ARG A 37 -18.52 -29.02 -52.12
N ARG A 38 -19.85 -29.06 -51.96
CA ARG A 38 -20.56 -29.30 -50.71
C ARG A 38 -20.65 -30.81 -50.49
N GLY A 39 -20.71 -31.23 -49.23
CA GLY A 39 -21.17 -32.55 -48.82
C GLY A 39 -21.82 -32.47 -47.45
N THR A 40 -23.15 -32.47 -47.43
CA THR A 40 -24.01 -32.61 -46.25
C THR A 40 -24.22 -34.08 -45.95
N SER A 41 -24.17 -34.49 -44.68
CA SER A 41 -25.13 -35.43 -44.04
C SER A 41 -24.67 -35.86 -42.64
N SER A 42 -25.49 -35.55 -41.63
CA SER A 42 -25.78 -36.40 -40.46
C SER A 42 -26.81 -37.47 -40.90
N PRO A 43 -27.17 -38.54 -40.13
CA PRO A 43 -27.11 -38.66 -38.66
C PRO A 43 -26.79 -40.08 -38.10
N SER A 44 -26.88 -40.20 -36.76
CA SER A 44 -27.52 -41.30 -36.00
C SER A 44 -26.69 -42.15 -35.01
N SER A 45 -27.19 -42.16 -33.76
CA SER A 45 -27.29 -43.24 -32.74
C SER A 45 -26.06 -43.80 -31.97
N LEU A 46 -26.02 -43.41 -30.67
CA LEU A 46 -25.78 -44.15 -29.40
C LEU A 46 -25.94 -45.70 -29.40
N PRO A 47 -25.61 -46.50 -28.31
CA PRO A 47 -24.98 -46.21 -26.99
C PRO A 47 -24.01 -47.35 -26.44
N ILE A 48 -23.64 -47.27 -25.13
CA ILE A 48 -23.24 -48.36 -24.16
C ILE A 48 -21.78 -48.90 -24.26
N SER A 49 -20.99 -49.30 -23.26
CA SER A 49 -20.88 -49.28 -21.76
C SER A 49 -19.38 -49.44 -21.42
N GLU A 50 -19.03 -49.20 -20.14
CA GLU A 50 -17.97 -49.88 -19.33
C GLU A 50 -16.51 -49.84 -19.86
N GLY A 51 -15.52 -49.37 -19.12
CA GLY A 51 -15.09 -49.87 -17.81
C GLY A 51 -13.67 -50.43 -17.96
N GLU A 52 -12.80 -50.21 -16.96
CA GLU A 52 -11.41 -50.71 -16.84
C GLU A 52 -10.32 -49.90 -17.59
N SER A 53 -9.36 -49.22 -16.94
CA SER A 53 -8.35 -49.60 -15.95
C SER A 53 -6.97 -49.84 -16.58
N MET A 54 -6.06 -48.89 -16.27
CA MET A 54 -4.61 -49.01 -16.12
C MET A 54 -3.65 -49.14 -17.32
N ALA A 55 -2.50 -48.48 -17.07
CA ALA A 55 -1.17 -48.61 -17.69
C ALA A 55 -0.90 -47.84 -19.01
N ALA A 56 -0.65 -46.54 -18.87
CA ALA A 56 0.06 -45.76 -19.89
C ALA A 56 1.56 -46.13 -19.90
N LYS A 57 1.98 -46.84 -20.94
CA LYS A 57 3.39 -46.98 -21.34
C LYS A 57 3.80 -45.75 -22.15
N LEU A 58 4.88 -45.09 -21.72
CA LEU A 58 5.59 -44.07 -22.49
C LEU A 58 6.14 -44.65 -23.81
N PRO A 59 6.20 -43.85 -24.87
CA PRO A 59 7.22 -43.99 -25.89
C PRO A 59 8.26 -42.86 -25.77
N ILE A 60 9.51 -43.30 -25.70
CA ILE A 60 10.75 -42.53 -25.83
C ILE A 60 10.86 -42.01 -27.27
N GLN A 61 11.15 -40.73 -27.45
CA GLN A 61 11.74 -40.21 -28.69
C GLN A 61 13.02 -39.42 -28.38
N ILE A 62 14.06 -39.79 -29.11
CA ILE A 62 15.42 -39.27 -29.14
C ILE A 62 15.54 -38.28 -30.30
N TRP A 63 16.45 -37.30 -30.20
CA TRP A 63 17.35 -36.72 -31.23
C TRP A 63 17.63 -35.23 -30.94
N PRO A 64 18.78 -34.63 -31.34
CA PRO A 64 20.16 -35.07 -31.10
C PRO A 64 21.07 -33.94 -30.56
N VAL A 65 22.24 -34.33 -30.05
CA VAL A 65 23.36 -33.49 -29.63
C VAL A 65 24.17 -33.04 -30.85
N LEU A 66 24.51 -31.75 -30.93
CA LEU A 66 25.47 -31.20 -31.89
C LEU A 66 26.87 -31.13 -31.28
N ILE A 67 27.79 -31.80 -31.95
CA ILE A 67 29.23 -31.86 -31.70
C ILE A 67 29.89 -30.65 -32.37
N ALA A 68 30.76 -29.95 -31.65
CA ALA A 68 31.84 -29.15 -32.23
C ALA A 68 33.15 -29.49 -31.49
N LEU A 69 34.14 -29.91 -32.29
CA LEU A 69 35.47 -30.38 -31.88
C LEU A 69 36.53 -29.38 -32.32
N GLY A 70 37.54 -29.18 -31.46
CA GLY A 70 38.90 -28.75 -31.80
C GLY A 70 39.19 -27.25 -31.61
N CYS A 71 40.29 -26.77 -31.02
CA CYS A 71 41.54 -27.44 -30.63
C CYS A 71 42.33 -26.59 -29.58
N THR A 72 42.81 -27.29 -28.54
CA THR A 72 44.14 -27.28 -27.86
C THR A 72 44.89 -26.01 -27.42
N GLY A 73 45.36 -26.05 -26.15
CA GLY A 73 46.61 -25.45 -25.65
C GLY A 73 46.56 -25.08 -24.15
N LEU A 74 46.81 -26.02 -23.21
CA LEU A 74 47.98 -26.08 -22.28
C LEU A 74 48.32 -24.74 -21.56
N ALA A 75 48.54 -24.63 -20.23
CA ALA A 75 48.81 -25.57 -19.15
C ALA A 75 48.59 -24.87 -17.79
N ALA A 76 48.32 -25.66 -16.73
CA ALA A 76 48.50 -25.26 -15.32
C ALA A 76 49.99 -25.42 -14.91
N PRO A 77 50.44 -24.90 -13.75
CA PRO A 77 50.35 -25.74 -12.55
C PRO A 77 50.08 -25.00 -11.22
N ALA A 78 49.86 -25.83 -10.20
CA ALA A 78 49.60 -25.54 -8.80
C ALA A 78 50.82 -25.06 -7.99
N GLY A 79 50.54 -24.48 -6.81
CA GLY A 79 51.48 -24.26 -5.70
C GLY A 79 50.85 -23.32 -4.66
N ALA A 80 50.29 -23.84 -3.57
CA ALA A 80 50.92 -24.00 -2.25
C ALA A 80 50.97 -22.70 -1.41
N MET A 81 50.29 -22.72 -0.25
CA MET A 81 50.36 -21.68 0.80
C MET A 81 51.75 -21.66 1.48
N PRO A 82 52.10 -20.58 2.19
CA PRO A 82 51.84 -20.53 3.64
C PRO A 82 51.45 -19.15 4.21
N PHE A 83 50.84 -19.16 5.41
CA PHE A 83 50.72 -18.00 6.32
C PHE A 83 52.10 -17.58 6.88
N PRO A 84 52.26 -16.32 7.32
CA PRO A 84 52.23 -16.06 8.77
C PRO A 84 51.51 -14.76 9.18
N ALA A 85 51.50 -14.53 10.50
CA ALA A 85 50.63 -13.69 11.31
C ALA A 85 51.04 -12.21 11.48
N GLU A 86 50.07 -11.44 12.00
CA GLU A 86 50.13 -10.24 12.85
C GLU A 86 50.73 -8.91 12.33
N GLY A 87 49.93 -7.84 12.46
CA GLY A 87 50.39 -6.46 12.33
C GLY A 87 49.24 -5.44 12.24
N TRP A 88 48.89 -4.84 13.36
CA TRP A 88 47.97 -3.70 13.49
C TRP A 88 48.44 -2.46 12.71
N LEU A 89 47.57 -1.79 11.96
CA LEU A 89 47.56 -0.32 11.75
C LEU A 89 46.31 0.13 10.94
N ASN A 90 45.73 1.26 11.39
CA ASN A 90 44.50 1.93 10.93
C ASN A 90 44.35 2.10 9.39
N PRO A 91 43.11 2.08 8.85
CA PRO A 91 42.85 2.59 7.52
C PRO A 91 42.82 4.13 7.51
N ALA A 92 43.65 4.71 6.65
CA ALA A 92 43.65 6.12 6.33
C ALA A 92 42.32 6.52 5.66
N VAL A 93 41.82 7.68 6.09
CA VAL A 93 40.70 8.40 5.50
C VAL A 93 41.14 8.95 4.14
N GLU A 94 40.57 8.46 3.05
CA GLU A 94 40.70 9.11 1.74
C GLU A 94 39.76 10.31 1.66
N THR A 95 40.34 11.49 1.86
CA THR A 95 39.71 12.79 1.71
C THR A 95 39.54 13.09 0.21
N VAL A 96 38.32 13.09 -0.30
CA VAL A 96 38.02 13.54 -1.67
C VAL A 96 38.16 15.06 -1.75
N GLN A 97 39.14 15.53 -2.52
CA GLN A 97 39.35 16.95 -2.83
C GLN A 97 38.32 17.46 -3.86
N PHE A 98 37.59 18.52 -3.53
CA PHE A 98 36.82 19.30 -4.51
C PHE A 98 37.74 20.34 -5.17
N ASN A 99 37.98 20.16 -6.47
CA ASN A 99 38.73 21.10 -7.29
C ASN A 99 37.84 22.31 -7.63
N ARG A 100 38.21 23.51 -7.16
CA ARG A 100 37.50 24.77 -7.40
C ARG A 100 38.17 25.49 -8.58
N GLN A 101 37.53 25.49 -9.75
CA GLN A 101 37.86 26.42 -10.83
C GLN A 101 36.69 27.40 -11.01
N VAL A 102 36.99 28.68 -10.83
CA VAL A 102 36.06 29.81 -11.03
C VAL A 102 36.39 30.46 -12.37
N PRO A 103 35.40 30.70 -13.26
CA PRO A 103 35.50 31.73 -14.27
C PRO A 103 34.63 32.94 -13.93
N THR A 104 35.22 34.09 -14.18
CA THR A 104 34.75 35.46 -13.96
C THR A 104 33.64 35.90 -14.91
N GLY A 105 32.61 36.57 -14.35
CA GLY A 105 32.10 37.88 -14.79
C GLY A 105 31.38 38.04 -16.15
N GLY A 106 30.10 38.43 -16.09
CA GLY A 106 29.38 39.09 -17.17
C GLY A 106 28.14 39.84 -16.64
N ARG A 107 28.05 41.16 -16.88
CA ARG A 107 27.03 42.11 -16.39
C ARG A 107 25.86 42.34 -17.37
N TYR A 108 24.74 42.85 -16.81
CA TYR A 108 23.67 43.73 -17.35
C TYR A 108 22.39 43.08 -17.95
N PRO A 109 21.23 43.81 -18.07
CA PRO A 109 20.54 44.71 -17.12
C PRO A 109 19.00 44.51 -17.01
N GLY A 110 18.43 44.86 -15.85
CA GLY A 110 17.36 45.88 -15.65
C GLY A 110 15.95 45.77 -16.30
N GLY A 111 14.92 45.98 -15.45
CA GLY A 111 13.57 46.49 -15.81
C GLY A 111 12.43 45.56 -15.35
N GLY A 112 11.37 45.98 -14.66
CA GLY A 112 10.88 47.29 -14.23
C GLY A 112 9.68 47.07 -13.29
N GLY A 113 9.43 48.03 -12.39
CA GLY A 113 8.41 47.95 -11.36
C GLY A 113 6.99 48.29 -11.83
N GLY A 114 6.01 47.84 -11.04
CA GLY A 114 4.60 48.25 -11.07
C GLY A 114 4.08 48.43 -9.63
N ARG A 115 3.36 49.53 -9.40
CA ARG A 115 3.01 50.17 -8.11
C ARG A 115 1.58 49.84 -7.60
N PHE A 116 1.47 49.63 -6.28
CA PHE A 116 0.44 50.05 -5.26
C PHE A 116 -1.08 49.81 -5.47
N PRO A 117 -1.96 49.98 -4.44
CA PRO A 117 -1.80 50.31 -2.99
C PRO A 117 -2.42 49.21 -2.06
N GLY A 118 -2.36 49.16 -0.72
CA GLY A 118 -2.19 50.11 0.39
C GLY A 118 -3.33 49.84 1.41
N GLY A 119 -3.03 49.58 2.69
CA GLY A 119 -4.06 49.42 3.72
C GLY A 119 -3.60 48.91 5.10
N GLY A 120 -3.17 49.84 5.96
CA GLY A 120 -3.42 49.92 7.42
C GLY A 120 -3.10 48.72 8.33
N GLY A 121 -2.06 48.88 9.17
CA GLY A 121 -1.84 48.04 10.35
C GLY A 121 -2.62 48.52 11.58
N VAL A 122 -2.95 47.59 12.48
CA VAL A 122 -3.16 47.82 13.91
C VAL A 122 -2.61 46.61 14.68
N ILE A 123 -1.69 46.87 15.60
CA ILE A 123 -1.16 45.91 16.58
C ILE A 123 -2.02 46.03 17.84
N ILE A 124 -2.61 44.94 18.31
CA ILE A 124 -3.20 44.83 19.66
C ILE A 124 -2.62 43.56 20.29
N GLY A 125 -1.89 43.74 21.39
CA GLY A 125 -1.22 42.68 22.15
C GLY A 125 -2.20 41.78 22.95
N PRO A 126 -1.73 40.62 23.45
CA PRO A 126 -2.60 39.66 24.12
C PRO A 126 -2.76 40.00 25.61
N GLY A 127 -4.01 40.14 26.05
CA GLY A 127 -4.39 40.18 27.45
C GLY A 127 -4.64 38.77 27.98
N PHE A 128 -3.77 38.30 28.87
CA PHE A 128 -4.02 37.14 29.74
C PHE A 128 -4.76 37.60 30.99
N LEU A 129 -5.84 36.91 31.34
CA LEU A 129 -6.62 37.11 32.57
C LEU A 129 -6.47 35.86 33.44
N VAL A 130 -5.79 36.02 34.58
CA VAL A 130 -5.71 35.05 35.68
C VAL A 130 -6.43 35.70 36.87
N PRO A 131 -7.40 35.04 37.54
CA PRO A 131 -7.95 35.53 38.80
C PRO A 131 -7.15 35.00 40.01
N PRO A 132 -7.20 35.71 41.16
CA PRO A 132 -6.13 35.70 42.16
C PRO A 132 -6.26 34.62 43.24
N LEU A 133 -5.09 34.28 43.76
CA LEU A 133 -4.82 33.51 44.97
C LEU A 133 -5.22 34.33 46.22
N ILE A 134 -5.99 33.73 47.13
CA ILE A 134 -6.13 34.20 48.52
C ILE A 134 -5.35 33.22 49.41
N ASP A 135 -4.48 33.80 50.23
CA ASP A 135 -3.61 33.15 51.20
C ASP A 135 -4.27 33.13 52.59
N ALA A 136 -4.16 32.01 53.31
CA ALA A 136 -4.36 31.91 54.75
C ALA A 136 -3.72 30.61 55.30
N LEU A 137 -2.45 30.72 55.74
CA LEU A 137 -1.89 30.32 57.05
C LEU A 137 -2.88 29.56 57.98
N GLN A 138 -2.61 28.45 58.71
CA GLN A 138 -1.38 27.82 59.25
C GLN A 138 -1.79 26.50 60.01
N PRO A 139 -0.92 25.77 60.77
CA PRO A 139 -0.77 24.30 60.68
C PRO A 139 -1.15 23.46 61.93
N ARG A 140 -0.82 22.13 61.88
CA ARG A 140 -0.70 21.08 62.93
C ARG A 140 -1.79 20.00 62.84
N GLY A 141 -1.55 18.69 62.92
CA GLY A 141 -0.37 17.85 63.22
C GLY A 141 -0.66 16.39 62.83
N PRO A 142 0.25 15.44 63.08
CA PRO A 142 0.18 14.09 62.50
C PRO A 142 -0.72 13.16 63.31
N ARG A 143 -1.49 12.29 62.64
CA ARG A 143 -2.13 11.13 63.28
C ARG A 143 -1.81 9.85 62.52
N VAL A 144 -1.05 9.04 63.24
CA VAL A 144 -0.77 7.61 63.16
C VAL A 144 -1.99 6.79 62.73
N ILE A 145 -1.78 5.84 61.81
CA ILE A 145 -2.61 4.64 61.67
C ILE A 145 -1.68 3.44 61.76
N ILE A 146 -2.04 2.56 62.69
CA ILE A 146 -1.34 1.36 63.16
C ILE A 146 -1.68 0.21 62.20
N GLU A 147 -0.67 -0.56 61.82
CA GLU A 147 -0.82 -1.92 61.26
C GLU A 147 -0.88 -2.89 62.44
N GLU A 148 -1.93 -3.71 62.51
CA GLU A 148 -2.01 -4.90 63.36
C GLU A 148 -2.62 -6.05 62.53
N ASP A 149 -1.80 -7.07 62.27
CA ASP A 149 -2.22 -8.45 62.00
C ASP A 149 -2.64 -9.11 63.32
N ASP A 150 -3.65 -9.98 63.29
CA ASP A 150 -3.63 -11.32 63.91
C ASP A 150 -5.02 -12.00 63.91
N ASP A 151 -4.97 -13.33 63.84
CA ASP A 151 -6.03 -14.33 63.77
C ASP A 151 -6.90 -14.44 65.04
N GLU A 152 -8.17 -14.88 64.90
CA GLU A 152 -8.72 -16.12 65.51
C GLU A 152 -10.27 -16.19 65.57
N GLU A 153 -10.75 -17.43 65.47
CA GLU A 153 -12.12 -17.94 65.61
C GLU A 153 -12.76 -17.66 66.98
N VAL A 154 -14.08 -17.40 66.99
CA VAL A 154 -14.94 -17.65 68.15
C VAL A 154 -16.25 -18.30 67.71
N ILE A 155 -16.49 -19.50 68.24
CA ILE A 155 -17.71 -20.33 68.19
C ILE A 155 -18.56 -20.03 69.43
N GLU A 156 -19.91 -20.07 69.33
CA GLU A 156 -20.91 -20.46 70.37
C GLU A 156 -22.37 -20.20 69.86
N PRO A 157 -23.47 -20.78 70.44
CA PRO A 157 -23.96 -22.13 70.17
C PRO A 157 -25.44 -22.22 69.69
N ARG A 158 -25.87 -23.45 69.39
CA ARG A 158 -27.20 -23.85 68.87
C ARG A 158 -28.30 -23.92 69.95
N SER A 159 -29.53 -23.54 69.59
CA SER A 159 -30.76 -24.08 70.18
C SER A 159 -31.76 -24.53 69.11
N ARG A 160 -32.23 -25.77 69.23
CA ARG A 160 -33.09 -26.53 68.30
C ARG A 160 -34.56 -26.07 68.35
N SER A 161 -35.26 -26.13 67.22
CA SER A 161 -36.63 -26.70 67.20
C SER A 161 -36.95 -27.38 65.86
N ARG A 162 -37.69 -28.48 65.96
CA ARG A 162 -38.10 -29.41 64.89
C ARG A 162 -39.26 -28.83 64.07
N ARG A 163 -39.29 -29.07 62.75
CA ARG A 163 -40.27 -29.96 62.06
C ARG A 163 -40.33 -29.71 60.55
N ALA A 164 -40.67 -30.82 59.88
CA ALA A 164 -41.45 -30.95 58.66
C ALA A 164 -40.78 -30.60 57.31
N THR A 165 -40.62 -31.68 56.55
CA THR A 165 -40.33 -31.74 55.13
C THR A 165 -41.44 -31.05 54.33
N GLU A 166 -41.17 -29.86 53.79
CA GLU A 166 -41.93 -29.31 52.67
C GLU A 166 -41.06 -29.35 51.42
N GLN A 167 -41.43 -30.21 50.47
CA GLN A 167 -40.95 -30.16 49.10
C GLN A 167 -41.39 -28.83 48.48
N ARG A 168 -40.50 -27.85 48.47
CA ARG A 168 -40.72 -26.58 47.76
C ARG A 168 -40.50 -26.82 46.27
N ALA A 169 -41.59 -26.79 45.51
CA ALA A 169 -41.59 -26.87 44.06
C ALA A 169 -40.60 -25.86 43.46
N GLN A 170 -39.83 -26.31 42.45
CA GLN A 170 -38.96 -25.45 41.66
C GLN A 170 -39.82 -24.36 40.97
N PRO A 171 -39.39 -23.09 40.93
CA PRO A 171 -40.06 -22.08 40.15
C PRO A 171 -40.03 -22.48 38.66
N PRO A 172 -41.09 -22.17 37.90
CA PRO A 172 -41.17 -22.57 36.50
C PRO A 172 -39.96 -22.05 35.73
N ARG A 173 -39.29 -22.96 35.01
CA ARG A 173 -38.19 -22.62 34.10
C ARG A 173 -38.67 -21.53 33.14
N GLN A 174 -38.07 -20.35 33.22
CA GLN A 174 -38.26 -19.34 32.20
C GLN A 174 -37.88 -19.98 30.85
N PRO A 175 -38.72 -19.86 29.80
CA PRO A 175 -38.33 -20.31 28.48
C PRO A 175 -37.03 -19.61 28.09
N PRO A 176 -36.12 -20.30 27.38
CA PRO A 176 -34.84 -19.71 26.99
C PRO A 176 -35.13 -18.38 26.31
N ARG A 177 -34.54 -17.29 26.84
CA ARG A 177 -34.50 -16.01 26.13
C ARG A 177 -33.98 -16.32 24.74
N GLN A 178 -34.86 -16.25 23.74
CA GLN A 178 -34.45 -16.22 22.36
C GLN A 178 -33.43 -15.08 22.29
N GLN A 179 -32.15 -15.43 22.11
CA GLN A 179 -31.17 -14.46 21.67
C GLN A 179 -31.77 -13.91 20.38
N GLN A 180 -32.36 -12.71 20.46
CA GLN A 180 -32.73 -11.97 19.28
C GLN A 180 -31.44 -11.88 18.48
N ALA A 181 -31.38 -12.67 17.39
CA ALA A 181 -30.28 -12.61 16.46
C ALA A 181 -30.07 -11.14 16.15
N ARG A 182 -28.85 -10.64 16.41
CA ARG A 182 -28.48 -9.28 15.98
C ARG A 182 -29.00 -9.13 14.55
N PRO A 183 -29.79 -8.10 14.23
CA PRO A 183 -30.27 -7.93 12.87
C PRO A 183 -29.07 -8.01 11.95
N ALA A 184 -29.11 -8.94 11.00
CA ALA A 184 -28.03 -9.11 10.04
C ALA A 184 -27.75 -7.73 9.44
N ALA A 185 -26.48 -7.32 9.43
CA ALA A 185 -26.09 -6.05 8.85
C ALA A 185 -26.75 -5.93 7.46
N PRO A 186 -27.37 -4.78 7.13
CA PRO A 186 -28.11 -4.65 5.89
C PRO A 186 -27.22 -5.07 4.72
N ARG A 187 -27.69 -6.05 3.94
CA ARG A 187 -26.95 -6.52 2.77
C ARG A 187 -26.73 -5.33 1.84
N LEU A 188 -25.46 -4.99 1.61
CA LEU A 188 -25.10 -3.92 0.68
C LEU A 188 -25.71 -4.22 -0.69
N PRO A 189 -26.17 -3.19 -1.43
CA PRO A 189 -26.72 -3.41 -2.77
C PRO A 189 -25.65 -4.05 -3.69
N PRO A 190 -26.02 -4.98 -4.59
CA PRO A 190 -25.05 -5.68 -5.45
C PRO A 190 -24.17 -4.74 -6.28
N VAL A 191 -24.76 -3.64 -6.76
CA VAL A 191 -24.06 -2.63 -7.55
C VAL A 191 -23.59 -1.49 -6.65
N SER A 192 -22.29 -1.22 -6.65
CA SER A 192 -21.69 -0.04 -6.04
C SER A 192 -21.70 1.11 -7.04
N ILE A 193 -22.53 2.12 -6.78
CA ILE A 193 -22.55 3.36 -7.58
C ILE A 193 -21.65 4.37 -6.84
N PRO A 194 -20.63 4.96 -7.49
CA PRO A 194 -19.76 5.95 -6.85
C PRO A 194 -20.58 7.17 -6.38
N ARG A 195 -19.99 8.12 -5.63
CA ARG A 195 -20.67 9.39 -5.30
C ARG A 195 -20.66 10.36 -6.49
N ALA A 196 -21.60 11.30 -6.54
CA ALA A 196 -21.77 12.19 -7.70
C ALA A 196 -20.55 13.06 -7.98
N ASN A 197 -19.74 13.34 -6.96
CA ASN A 197 -18.49 14.10 -7.02
C ASN A 197 -17.23 13.21 -7.06
N GLU A 198 -17.36 11.89 -6.96
CA GLU A 198 -16.21 11.00 -7.08
C GLU A 198 -15.76 10.95 -8.54
N ARG A 199 -14.45 11.05 -8.76
CA ARG A 199 -13.82 11.07 -10.09
C ARG A 199 -12.66 10.09 -10.21
N ARG A 200 -12.25 9.44 -9.12
CA ARG A 200 -11.10 8.54 -9.06
C ARG A 200 -11.47 7.14 -9.56
N TYR A 201 -11.92 7.05 -10.79
CA TYR A 201 -12.18 5.79 -11.49
C TYR A 201 -12.06 6.00 -13.01
N VAL A 202 -11.78 4.91 -13.73
CA VAL A 202 -11.72 4.95 -15.20
C VAL A 202 -13.12 5.24 -15.75
N ALA A 203 -13.25 6.34 -16.49
CA ALA A 203 -14.54 6.97 -16.77
C ALA A 203 -15.52 6.08 -17.53
N ASP A 204 -15.02 5.19 -18.38
CA ASP A 204 -15.76 4.30 -19.26
C ASP A 204 -15.57 2.82 -18.90
N GLU A 205 -15.08 2.47 -17.70
CA GLU A 205 -14.91 1.07 -17.30
C GLU A 205 -15.68 0.68 -16.05
N VAL A 206 -16.19 -0.55 -16.09
CA VAL A 206 -16.83 -1.22 -14.95
C VAL A 206 -16.21 -2.60 -14.74
N LEU A 207 -16.18 -3.01 -13.48
CA LEU A 207 -15.85 -4.36 -13.06
C LEU A 207 -17.14 -5.03 -12.60
N LEU A 208 -17.46 -6.20 -13.15
CA LEU A 208 -18.69 -6.90 -12.84
C LEU A 208 -18.48 -8.40 -12.64
N GLU A 209 -19.26 -8.94 -11.71
CA GLU A 209 -19.40 -10.37 -11.44
C GLU A 209 -20.83 -10.77 -11.84
N LEU A 210 -20.94 -11.81 -12.65
CA LEU A 210 -22.24 -12.36 -13.06
C LEU A 210 -22.62 -13.54 -12.18
N ARG A 211 -23.92 -13.73 -11.96
CA ARG A 211 -24.41 -14.96 -11.33
C ARG A 211 -24.17 -16.14 -12.27
N ALA A 212 -23.93 -17.33 -11.70
CA ALA A 212 -23.55 -18.54 -12.46
C ALA A 212 -24.47 -18.90 -13.65
N ALA A 213 -25.77 -18.63 -13.55
CA ALA A 213 -26.75 -18.93 -14.60
C ALA A 213 -26.93 -17.80 -15.65
N ALA A 214 -26.19 -16.69 -15.53
CA ALA A 214 -26.37 -15.54 -16.41
C ALA A 214 -25.65 -15.72 -17.75
N ASP A 215 -26.37 -15.49 -18.86
CA ASP A 215 -25.75 -15.32 -20.19
C ASP A 215 -25.00 -13.97 -20.23
N SER A 216 -23.67 -14.05 -20.22
CA SER A 216 -22.79 -12.88 -20.24
C SER A 216 -23.02 -12.01 -21.48
N ALA A 217 -23.17 -12.60 -22.67
CA ALA A 217 -23.40 -11.86 -23.91
C ALA A 217 -24.72 -11.09 -23.88
N ALA A 218 -25.77 -11.69 -23.30
CA ALA A 218 -27.05 -11.00 -23.10
C ALA A 218 -26.95 -9.83 -22.12
N VAL A 219 -26.18 -9.96 -21.04
CA VAL A 219 -25.94 -8.86 -20.09
C VAL A 219 -25.14 -7.73 -20.75
N MET A 220 -24.06 -8.06 -21.47
CA MET A 220 -23.24 -7.09 -22.20
C MET A 220 -24.06 -6.30 -23.22
N ARG A 221 -24.88 -6.99 -24.05
CA ARG A 221 -25.77 -6.32 -25.00
C ARG A 221 -26.80 -5.43 -24.30
N ARG A 222 -27.44 -5.92 -23.22
CA ARG A 222 -28.49 -5.18 -22.49
C ARG A 222 -27.98 -3.83 -21.96
N HIS A 223 -26.76 -3.82 -21.42
CA HIS A 223 -26.16 -2.64 -20.80
C HIS A 223 -25.20 -1.88 -21.73
N ARG A 224 -25.09 -2.30 -22.99
CA ARG A 224 -24.16 -1.82 -24.02
C ARG A 224 -22.72 -1.73 -23.48
N LEU A 225 -22.20 -2.90 -23.15
CA LEU A 225 -20.84 -3.08 -22.67
C LEU A 225 -20.04 -3.90 -23.68
N THR A 226 -18.76 -3.60 -23.81
CA THR A 226 -17.80 -4.42 -24.55
C THR A 226 -16.86 -5.08 -23.54
N PRO A 227 -16.84 -6.43 -23.42
CA PRO A 227 -15.92 -7.11 -22.51
C PRO A 227 -14.48 -6.86 -22.97
N LEU A 228 -13.62 -6.46 -22.03
CA LEU A 228 -12.19 -6.22 -22.27
C LEU A 228 -11.34 -7.39 -21.78
N SER A 229 -11.63 -7.88 -20.58
CA SER A 229 -10.94 -9.04 -20.01
C SER A 229 -11.79 -9.73 -18.95
N THR A 230 -11.46 -10.99 -18.66
CA THR A 230 -12.04 -11.75 -17.55
C THR A 230 -10.90 -12.26 -16.67
N GLN A 231 -11.05 -12.12 -15.35
CA GLN A 231 -10.03 -12.47 -14.37
C GLN A 231 -10.66 -13.29 -13.24
N VAL A 232 -10.04 -14.41 -12.89
CA VAL A 232 -10.42 -15.18 -11.70
C VAL A 232 -9.57 -14.66 -10.54
N LEU A 233 -10.24 -14.06 -9.56
CA LEU A 233 -9.62 -13.54 -8.36
C LEU A 233 -9.86 -14.49 -7.19
N THR A 234 -8.82 -15.21 -6.78
CA THR A 234 -8.90 -16.31 -5.83
C THR A 234 -9.11 -15.81 -4.41
N LEU A 235 -8.45 -14.72 -4.03
CA LEU A 235 -8.64 -14.03 -2.76
C LEU A 235 -10.06 -13.46 -2.64
N ALA A 236 -10.61 -12.94 -3.73
CA ALA A 236 -11.99 -12.43 -3.76
C ALA A 236 -13.06 -13.54 -3.89
N ASN A 237 -12.64 -14.76 -4.22
CA ASN A 237 -13.50 -15.86 -4.67
C ASN A 237 -14.52 -15.42 -5.74
N ALA A 238 -14.03 -14.76 -6.79
CA ALA A 238 -14.89 -14.17 -7.81
C ALA A 238 -14.25 -14.21 -9.21
N THR A 239 -15.10 -14.34 -10.23
CA THR A 239 -14.71 -14.11 -11.62
C THR A 239 -15.19 -12.73 -12.04
N ILE A 240 -14.25 -11.83 -12.28
CA ILE A 240 -14.50 -10.43 -12.61
C ILE A 240 -14.32 -10.22 -14.10
N ILE A 241 -15.35 -9.65 -14.72
CA ILE A 241 -15.30 -9.18 -16.10
C ILE A 241 -15.05 -7.68 -16.07
N ARG A 242 -13.94 -7.24 -16.67
CA ARG A 242 -13.69 -5.84 -16.99
C ARG A 242 -14.38 -5.54 -18.30
N ALA A 243 -15.23 -4.52 -18.33
CA ALA A 243 -15.94 -4.12 -19.53
C ALA A 243 -15.90 -2.62 -19.76
N ARG A 244 -15.77 -2.23 -21.03
CA ARG A 244 -15.93 -0.85 -21.49
C ARG A 244 -17.40 -0.51 -21.63
N VAL A 245 -17.77 0.69 -21.23
CA VAL A 245 -19.09 1.28 -21.36
C VAL A 245 -19.18 1.99 -22.71
N GLU A 246 -20.13 1.56 -23.54
CA GLU A 246 -20.29 2.12 -24.89
C GLU A 246 -21.29 3.30 -24.94
N GLY A 247 -21.17 4.07 -26.02
CA GLY A 247 -22.12 5.13 -26.39
C GLY A 247 -21.95 6.43 -25.59
N GLY A 248 -20.71 6.76 -25.20
CA GLY A 248 -20.38 8.01 -24.50
C GLY A 248 -20.95 8.12 -23.08
N ARG A 249 -21.46 7.01 -22.53
CA ARG A 249 -21.98 6.96 -21.15
C ARG A 249 -20.83 6.81 -20.16
N SER A 250 -20.97 7.44 -19.00
CA SER A 250 -20.05 7.22 -17.89
C SER A 250 -20.30 5.88 -17.19
N ALA A 251 -19.26 5.34 -16.54
CA ALA A 251 -19.33 4.18 -15.66
C ALA A 251 -20.45 4.33 -14.61
N ARG A 252 -20.59 5.53 -14.02
CA ARG A 252 -21.67 5.84 -13.07
C ARG A 252 -23.06 5.60 -13.68
N GLN A 253 -23.32 6.15 -14.87
CA GLN A 253 -24.62 6.00 -15.54
C GLN A 253 -24.89 4.54 -15.90
N ALA A 254 -23.87 3.81 -16.35
CA ALA A 254 -23.98 2.38 -16.63
C ALA A 254 -24.33 1.59 -15.35
N LEU A 255 -23.63 1.85 -14.24
CA LEU A 255 -23.90 1.21 -12.95
C LEU A 255 -25.31 1.51 -12.42
N GLN A 256 -25.80 2.75 -12.58
CA GLN A 256 -27.19 3.10 -12.23
C GLN A 256 -28.21 2.25 -13.00
N GLN A 257 -27.96 1.95 -14.28
CA GLN A 257 -28.83 1.09 -15.10
C GLN A 257 -28.71 -0.40 -14.72
N MET A 258 -27.55 -0.82 -14.22
CA MET A 258 -27.30 -2.20 -13.77
C MET A 258 -27.93 -2.54 -12.42
N ALA A 259 -28.23 -1.55 -11.58
CA ALA A 259 -28.68 -1.76 -10.20
C ALA A 259 -29.93 -2.65 -10.04
N GLY A 260 -30.78 -2.73 -11.08
CA GLY A 260 -31.98 -3.58 -11.10
C GLY A 260 -31.82 -4.92 -11.84
N ASP A 261 -30.65 -5.24 -12.39
CA ASP A 261 -30.45 -6.48 -13.16
C ASP A 261 -30.09 -7.65 -12.24
N ALA A 262 -31.05 -8.56 -12.02
CA ALA A 262 -30.87 -9.72 -11.15
C ALA A 262 -29.75 -10.68 -11.58
N ARG A 263 -29.29 -10.61 -12.84
CA ARG A 263 -28.19 -11.43 -13.37
C ARG A 263 -26.81 -10.98 -12.88
N ILE A 264 -26.70 -9.75 -12.38
CA ILE A 264 -25.46 -9.17 -11.87
C ILE A 264 -25.33 -9.54 -10.39
N ALA A 265 -24.25 -10.25 -10.04
CA ALA A 265 -23.93 -10.62 -8.66
C ALA A 265 -23.26 -9.45 -7.93
N SER A 266 -22.35 -8.75 -8.61
CA SER A 266 -21.79 -7.49 -8.16
C SER A 266 -21.34 -6.62 -9.34
N ALA A 267 -21.32 -5.31 -9.17
CA ALA A 267 -20.69 -4.41 -10.14
C ALA A 267 -20.19 -3.14 -9.45
N GLN A 268 -19.06 -2.61 -9.91
CA GLN A 268 -18.46 -1.38 -9.38
C GLN A 268 -17.61 -0.66 -10.45
N PRO A 269 -17.20 0.59 -10.24
CA PRO A 269 -16.18 1.23 -11.06
C PRO A 269 -14.84 0.50 -10.98
N ASN A 270 -14.01 0.68 -12.00
CA ASN A 270 -12.58 0.40 -11.89
C ASN A 270 -11.90 1.64 -11.27
N TYR A 271 -11.70 1.64 -9.94
CA TYR A 271 -11.20 2.81 -9.21
C TYR A 271 -9.71 3.07 -9.47
N LEU A 272 -9.29 4.31 -9.23
CA LEU A 272 -7.91 4.76 -9.33
C LEU A 272 -7.32 5.02 -7.94
N TYR A 273 -6.12 4.50 -7.74
CA TYR A 273 -5.31 4.66 -6.54
C TYR A 273 -4.03 5.44 -6.88
N ALA A 274 -3.50 6.16 -5.89
CA ALA A 274 -2.26 6.93 -6.01
C ALA A 274 -1.29 6.57 -4.88
N LEU A 275 0.00 6.65 -5.18
CA LEU A 275 1.07 6.42 -4.20
C LEU A 275 1.08 7.48 -3.10
N GLN A 276 1.60 7.14 -1.92
CA GLN A 276 1.61 8.01 -0.73
C GLN A 276 3.03 8.48 -0.37
N GLU A 277 3.64 9.32 -1.21
CA GLU A 277 4.97 9.91 -0.96
C GLU A 277 4.98 11.40 -1.36
N GLU A 278 5.88 12.18 -0.76
CA GLU A 278 6.31 13.45 -1.37
C GLU A 278 7.43 13.20 -2.38
N PRO A 279 7.50 13.94 -3.50
CA PRO A 279 8.69 13.90 -4.34
C PRO A 279 9.92 14.27 -3.50
N ALA A 280 11.01 13.51 -3.67
CA ALA A 280 12.27 13.76 -2.99
C ALA A 280 12.64 15.26 -3.11
N LYS A 281 13.03 15.88 -1.99
CA LYS A 281 13.68 17.18 -2.05
C LYS A 281 15.02 16.97 -2.75
N THR A 282 15.10 17.28 -4.03
CA THR A 282 16.39 17.60 -4.64
C THR A 282 16.90 18.81 -3.90
N GLU A 283 17.92 18.62 -3.06
CA GLU A 283 18.72 19.72 -2.55
C GLU A 283 19.33 20.43 -3.76
N GLY A 284 18.64 21.45 -4.25
CA GLY A 284 19.26 22.44 -5.10
C GLY A 284 20.33 23.11 -4.27
N THR A 285 21.59 22.96 -4.66
CA THR A 285 22.69 23.80 -4.19
C THR A 285 22.44 25.25 -4.61
N SER A 286 21.54 25.94 -3.92
CA SER A 286 21.51 27.39 -3.87
C SER A 286 22.32 27.80 -2.64
N ALA A 287 23.50 28.35 -2.87
CA ALA A 287 24.31 28.96 -1.84
C ALA A 287 23.45 29.96 -1.03
N PRO A 288 23.54 29.98 0.31
CA PRO A 288 22.80 30.95 1.11
C PRO A 288 23.29 32.38 0.79
N GLU A 289 22.37 33.26 0.41
CA GLU A 289 22.64 34.69 0.30
C GLU A 289 23.08 35.27 1.66
N PRO A 290 24.04 36.21 1.69
CA PRO A 290 24.55 36.76 2.93
C PRO A 290 23.51 37.70 3.58
N GLN A 291 22.82 37.20 4.61
CA GLN A 291 22.01 38.04 5.50
C GLN A 291 22.93 38.87 6.40
N LYS A 292 22.67 40.19 6.44
CA LYS A 292 23.38 41.16 7.29
C LYS A 292 23.31 40.75 8.76
N ALA A 293 24.47 40.72 9.40
CA ALA A 293 24.64 40.42 10.81
C ALA A 293 23.88 41.42 11.70
N SER A 294 22.90 40.91 12.45
CA SER A 294 22.39 41.52 13.67
C SER A 294 22.85 40.66 14.83
N LEU A 295 23.56 41.26 15.78
CA LEU A 295 24.10 40.58 16.95
C LEU A 295 22.94 40.18 17.88
N SER A 296 22.63 38.90 17.91
CA SER A 296 21.77 38.26 18.92
C SER A 296 22.59 37.18 19.65
N PRO A 297 22.27 36.88 20.93
CA PRO A 297 23.03 35.97 21.78
C PRO A 297 23.20 34.57 21.16
N PRO A 298 24.22 33.78 21.57
CA PRO A 298 24.53 32.51 20.92
C PRO A 298 23.29 31.61 20.88
N ALA A 299 22.93 31.20 19.67
CA ALA A 299 21.87 30.24 19.44
C ALA A 299 22.17 28.95 20.22
N PRO A 300 21.14 28.25 20.74
CA PRO A 300 21.33 26.89 21.25
C PRO A 300 22.01 26.04 20.16
N GLU A 301 22.90 25.12 20.57
CA GLU A 301 23.61 24.25 19.64
C GLU A 301 22.63 23.66 18.60
N PRO A 302 23.01 23.64 17.31
CA PRO A 302 22.17 23.03 16.29
C PRO A 302 21.89 21.58 16.73
N PRO A 303 20.65 21.10 16.56
CA PRO A 303 20.32 19.73 16.93
C PRO A 303 21.30 18.77 16.26
N PRO A 304 21.76 17.72 16.95
CA PRO A 304 22.70 16.77 16.39
C PRO A 304 22.18 16.27 15.05
N VAL A 305 23.03 16.31 14.02
CA VAL A 305 22.69 15.80 12.69
C VAL A 305 22.19 14.37 12.86
N PRO A 306 20.96 14.03 12.42
CA PRO A 306 20.45 12.68 12.56
C PRO A 306 21.43 11.69 11.94
N LYS A 307 21.70 10.58 12.63
CA LYS A 307 22.43 9.46 12.00
C LYS A 307 21.73 9.12 10.67
N PRO A 308 22.48 8.77 9.61
CA PRO A 308 21.91 8.60 8.27
C PRO A 308 20.65 7.71 8.23
N GLN A 309 20.58 6.68 9.07
CA GLN A 309 19.40 5.81 9.23
C GLN A 309 18.78 5.89 10.66
N TYR A 310 18.42 7.09 11.13
CA TYR A 310 17.84 7.30 12.48
C TYR A 310 16.64 6.38 12.80
N ALA A 311 15.87 5.99 11.77
CA ALA A 311 14.72 5.11 11.90
C ALA A 311 15.07 3.77 12.58
N LEU A 312 16.27 3.23 12.30
CA LEU A 312 16.74 1.98 12.89
C LEU A 312 16.92 2.09 14.40
N ASP A 313 17.41 3.23 14.87
CA ASP A 313 17.59 3.51 16.30
C ASP A 313 16.23 3.72 16.98
N ARG A 314 15.36 4.56 16.38
CA ARG A 314 14.03 4.86 16.94
C ARG A 314 13.14 3.63 17.06
N MET A 315 13.32 2.66 16.17
CA MET A 315 12.61 1.39 16.19
C MET A 315 13.36 0.26 16.92
N ALA A 316 14.58 0.48 17.43
CA ALA A 316 15.41 -0.58 18.03
C ALA A 316 15.67 -1.79 17.10
N VAL A 317 15.93 -1.54 15.81
CA VAL A 317 16.07 -2.58 14.78
C VAL A 317 17.36 -3.38 14.95
N VAL A 318 18.46 -2.74 15.35
CA VAL A 318 19.75 -3.42 15.54
C VAL A 318 19.64 -4.50 16.62
N ASP A 319 18.90 -4.22 17.70
CA ASP A 319 18.64 -5.23 18.74
C ASP A 319 17.66 -6.30 18.25
N ALA A 320 16.65 -5.93 17.46
CA ALA A 320 15.76 -6.90 16.82
C ALA A 320 16.52 -7.87 15.90
N HIS A 321 17.56 -7.40 15.19
CA HIS A 321 18.42 -8.22 14.31
C HIS A 321 19.23 -9.29 15.03
N ARG A 322 19.46 -9.13 16.33
CA ARG A 322 20.05 -10.19 17.16
C ARG A 322 19.07 -11.33 17.42
N LEU A 323 17.77 -11.05 17.32
CA LEU A 323 16.71 -12.03 17.50
C LEU A 323 16.34 -12.66 16.16
N ALA A 324 15.96 -11.86 15.16
CA ALA A 324 15.46 -12.29 13.86
C ALA A 324 15.96 -11.37 12.74
N GLN A 325 16.00 -11.86 11.50
CA GLN A 325 16.35 -11.05 10.33
C GLN A 325 15.29 -11.08 9.21
N GLY A 326 14.18 -11.80 9.41
CA GLY A 326 13.07 -11.94 8.47
C GLY A 326 13.15 -13.21 7.60
N ALA A 327 13.99 -14.17 7.98
CA ALA A 327 14.28 -15.34 7.16
C ALA A 327 13.03 -16.16 6.82
N LYS A 328 12.94 -16.62 5.56
CA LYS A 328 11.82 -17.43 5.02
C LYS A 328 10.45 -16.75 5.06
N VAL A 329 10.40 -15.44 5.28
CA VAL A 329 9.16 -14.66 5.20
C VAL A 329 9.12 -13.90 3.88
N LYS A 330 8.05 -14.12 3.12
CA LYS A 330 7.79 -13.43 1.86
C LYS A 330 6.95 -12.18 2.09
N VAL A 331 7.51 -11.03 1.73
CA VAL A 331 6.85 -9.72 1.73
C VAL A 331 6.52 -9.34 0.29
N ALA A 332 5.24 -9.13 0.00
CA ALA A 332 4.83 -8.62 -1.30
C ALA A 332 4.76 -7.09 -1.28
N LEU A 333 5.47 -6.47 -2.21
CA LEU A 333 5.46 -5.03 -2.45
C LEU A 333 4.60 -4.75 -3.68
N ILE A 334 3.40 -4.21 -3.46
CA ILE A 334 2.46 -3.86 -4.54
C ILE A 334 2.61 -2.37 -4.86
N ASP A 335 3.40 -2.05 -5.89
CA ASP A 335 3.89 -0.69 -6.12
C ASP A 335 4.20 -0.40 -7.61
N THR A 336 5.18 0.46 -7.89
CA THR A 336 5.65 0.92 -9.21
C THR A 336 6.56 -0.06 -9.94
N GLY A 337 6.84 -1.21 -9.33
CA GLY A 337 8.00 -2.04 -9.65
C GLY A 337 9.23 -1.57 -8.87
N LEU A 338 10.41 -2.10 -9.18
CA LEU A 338 11.66 -1.71 -8.53
C LEU A 338 12.84 -1.88 -9.47
N ASP A 339 13.95 -1.20 -9.17
CA ASP A 339 15.24 -1.44 -9.82
C ASP A 339 15.87 -2.71 -9.25
N ALA A 340 15.62 -3.85 -9.90
CA ALA A 340 16.13 -5.15 -9.47
C ALA A 340 17.67 -5.25 -9.56
N THR A 341 18.33 -4.31 -10.24
CA THR A 341 19.79 -4.29 -10.36
C THR A 341 20.46 -3.51 -9.23
N HIS A 342 19.68 -2.83 -8.38
CA HIS A 342 20.19 -2.07 -7.25
C HIS A 342 20.99 -2.97 -6.29
N PRO A 343 22.21 -2.58 -5.86
CA PRO A 343 23.04 -3.38 -4.96
C PRO A 343 22.35 -3.81 -3.66
N GLU A 344 21.51 -2.93 -3.10
CA GLU A 344 20.72 -3.20 -1.89
C GLU A 344 19.76 -4.38 -2.02
N LEU A 345 19.34 -4.73 -3.25
CA LEU A 345 18.28 -5.71 -3.52
C LEU A 345 18.83 -7.04 -4.08
N GLN A 346 20.15 -7.21 -4.08
CA GLN A 346 20.78 -8.43 -4.58
C GLN A 346 20.44 -9.63 -3.70
N GLY A 347 19.93 -10.70 -4.32
CA GLY A 347 19.63 -11.97 -3.66
C GLY A 347 18.43 -11.97 -2.70
N VAL A 348 17.56 -10.95 -2.75
CA VAL A 348 16.31 -10.91 -1.96
C VAL A 348 15.04 -11.02 -2.79
N ILE A 349 15.09 -10.77 -4.10
CA ILE A 349 13.90 -10.80 -4.96
C ILE A 349 13.53 -12.25 -5.27
N ALA A 350 12.42 -12.72 -4.70
CA ALA A 350 11.90 -14.07 -4.90
C ALA A 350 10.94 -14.19 -6.09
N GLY A 351 10.42 -13.08 -6.60
CA GLY A 351 9.54 -13.08 -7.75
C GLY A 351 9.14 -11.67 -8.17
N GLN A 352 8.78 -11.52 -9.45
CA GLN A 352 8.31 -10.27 -10.02
C GLN A 352 7.04 -10.48 -10.85
N PHE A 353 6.16 -9.48 -10.85
CA PHE A 353 4.93 -9.47 -11.64
C PHE A 353 4.63 -8.06 -12.14
N ASP A 354 4.16 -7.94 -13.37
CA ASP A 354 3.72 -6.66 -13.93
C ASP A 354 2.25 -6.75 -14.35
N ALA A 355 1.38 -6.03 -13.64
CA ALA A 355 -0.05 -5.94 -13.91
C ALA A 355 -0.39 -4.89 -14.98
N LEU A 356 0.55 -4.03 -15.36
CA LEU A 356 0.33 -2.95 -16.31
C LEU A 356 0.48 -3.38 -17.78
N GLY A 357 1.29 -4.42 -18.04
CA GLY A 357 1.62 -4.88 -19.39
C GLY A 357 2.74 -4.08 -20.07
N THR A 358 3.01 -4.35 -21.35
CA THR A 358 4.21 -3.90 -22.08
C THR A 358 4.29 -2.39 -22.37
N ASP A 359 3.17 -1.69 -22.29
CA ASP A 359 3.06 -0.30 -22.78
C ASP A 359 3.14 0.73 -21.64
N ALA A 360 3.24 0.27 -20.39
CA ALA A 360 3.27 1.15 -19.23
C ALA A 360 4.69 1.59 -18.89
N SER A 361 4.94 2.88 -18.99
CA SER A 361 6.13 3.55 -18.47
C SER A 361 5.90 4.03 -17.03
N GLY A 362 6.97 4.40 -16.34
CA GLY A 362 6.89 4.91 -14.97
C GLY A 362 8.22 4.80 -14.26
N THR A 363 8.41 5.65 -13.26
CA THR A 363 9.61 5.61 -12.43
C THR A 363 9.53 4.42 -11.48
N LEU A 364 10.62 3.66 -11.37
CA LEU A 364 10.76 2.55 -10.41
C LEU A 364 11.15 3.06 -9.01
N GLY A 365 11.18 4.38 -8.81
CA GLY A 365 11.79 5.02 -7.65
C GLY A 365 11.08 4.74 -6.34
N HIS A 366 9.76 4.92 -6.32
CA HIS A 366 8.96 4.69 -5.11
C HIS A 366 9.10 3.24 -4.62
N GLY A 367 8.93 2.26 -5.51
CA GLY A 367 9.06 0.85 -5.13
C GLY A 367 10.50 0.44 -4.78
N THR A 368 11.52 1.04 -5.40
CA THR A 368 12.93 0.83 -5.01
C THR A 368 13.21 1.35 -3.60
N ALA A 369 12.70 2.53 -3.25
CA ALA A 369 12.82 3.12 -1.92
C ALA A 369 12.18 2.22 -0.85
N LEU A 370 10.95 1.76 -1.10
CA LEU A 370 10.25 0.88 -0.17
C LEU A 370 10.90 -0.50 -0.06
N ALA A 371 11.38 -1.07 -1.18
CA ALA A 371 12.13 -2.31 -1.16
C ALA A 371 13.40 -2.18 -0.30
N GLY A 372 14.15 -1.09 -0.45
CA GLY A 372 15.32 -0.80 0.39
C GLY A 372 14.98 -0.70 1.88
N ALA A 373 13.91 0.02 2.23
CA ALA A 373 13.45 0.14 3.62
C ALA A 373 13.13 -1.24 4.24
N ILE A 374 12.59 -2.18 3.46
CA ILE A 374 12.26 -3.53 3.95
C ILE A 374 13.50 -4.43 4.00
N VAL A 375 14.24 -4.59 2.90
CA VAL A 375 15.18 -5.71 2.69
C VAL A 375 16.63 -5.31 2.33
N ALA A 376 17.02 -4.04 2.42
CA ALA A 376 18.38 -3.60 2.08
C ALA A 376 19.49 -4.38 2.83
N LYS A 377 20.59 -4.69 2.11
CA LYS A 377 21.70 -5.55 2.56
C LYS A 377 23.11 -4.99 2.33
N ALA A 378 23.25 -3.84 1.69
CA ALA A 378 24.54 -3.30 1.27
C ALA A 378 24.94 -2.08 2.11
N THR A 379 24.84 -0.87 1.54
CA THR A 379 25.17 0.38 2.22
C THR A 379 24.14 0.69 3.29
N LEU A 380 22.87 0.46 2.96
CA LEU A 380 21.74 0.58 3.88
C LEU A 380 21.48 -0.75 4.57
N ARG A 381 20.90 -0.63 5.77
CA ARG A 381 20.32 -1.77 6.49
C ARG A 381 18.80 -1.69 6.45
N GLY A 382 18.16 -2.69 5.83
CA GLY A 382 16.71 -2.85 5.86
C GLY A 382 16.21 -3.35 7.21
N ILE A 383 14.90 -3.24 7.45
CA ILE A 383 14.29 -3.75 8.69
C ILE A 383 14.34 -5.29 8.76
N SER A 384 14.16 -5.98 7.64
CA SER A 384 14.21 -7.44 7.50
C SER A 384 15.14 -7.85 6.37
N PRO A 385 16.47 -7.77 6.56
CA PRO A 385 17.42 -8.06 5.49
C PRO A 385 17.32 -9.50 4.99
N ALA A 386 16.96 -10.49 5.81
CA ALA A 386 16.84 -11.89 5.37
C ALA A 386 15.46 -12.26 4.77
N ALA A 387 14.52 -11.31 4.65
CA ALA A 387 13.23 -11.56 4.02
C ALA A 387 13.33 -11.67 2.49
N GLU A 388 12.35 -12.35 1.91
CA GLU A 388 12.18 -12.52 0.48
C GLU A 388 11.14 -11.53 -0.06
N LEU A 389 11.48 -10.79 -1.12
CA LEU A 389 10.62 -9.78 -1.70
C LEU A 389 9.90 -10.32 -2.95
N LEU A 390 8.57 -10.22 -2.96
CA LEU A 390 7.75 -10.41 -4.15
C LEU A 390 7.34 -9.03 -4.68
N ALA A 391 7.94 -8.59 -5.78
CA ALA A 391 7.70 -7.25 -6.32
C ALA A 391 6.63 -7.29 -7.40
N ALA A 392 5.47 -6.68 -7.12
CA ALA A 392 4.37 -6.63 -8.08
C ALA A 392 4.13 -5.18 -8.51
N ARG A 393 4.38 -4.89 -9.78
CA ARG A 393 4.11 -3.61 -10.40
C ARG A 393 2.62 -3.50 -10.73
N ALA A 394 1.94 -2.60 -10.03
CA ALA A 394 0.53 -2.26 -10.23
C ALA A 394 0.30 -0.76 -10.46
N PHE A 395 1.35 0.05 -10.37
CA PHE A 395 1.32 1.50 -10.56
C PHE A 395 2.26 1.93 -11.67
N GLY A 396 1.75 2.72 -12.60
CA GLY A 396 2.54 3.32 -13.68
C GLY A 396 2.01 4.71 -14.02
N SER A 397 2.74 5.43 -14.85
CA SER A 397 2.39 6.79 -15.25
C SER A 397 2.21 6.86 -16.76
N ALA A 398 1.16 7.54 -17.22
CA ALA A 398 1.24 8.14 -18.55
C ALA A 398 2.26 9.29 -18.51
N ALA A 399 2.91 9.60 -19.64
CA ALA A 399 3.92 10.66 -19.71
C ALA A 399 3.39 11.97 -19.10
N GLY A 400 4.11 12.51 -18.11
CA GLY A 400 3.76 13.77 -17.43
C GLY A 400 2.65 13.67 -16.37
N SER A 401 2.23 12.47 -15.96
CA SER A 401 1.23 12.26 -14.91
C SER A 401 1.80 11.53 -13.68
N ALA A 402 1.19 11.74 -12.52
CA ALA A 402 1.52 10.97 -11.32
C ALA A 402 1.21 9.48 -11.54
N ALA A 403 2.02 8.60 -10.95
CA ALA A 403 1.80 7.16 -11.05
C ALA A 403 0.45 6.77 -10.41
N GLN A 404 -0.35 5.99 -11.14
CA GLN A 404 -1.65 5.50 -10.72
C GLN A 404 -1.78 4.00 -10.99
N GLY A 405 -2.61 3.35 -10.18
CA GLY A 405 -2.98 1.96 -10.33
C GLY A 405 -4.50 1.81 -10.31
N THR A 406 -5.04 0.93 -11.16
CA THR A 406 -6.46 0.62 -11.15
C THR A 406 -6.79 -0.47 -10.11
N SER A 407 -8.04 -0.54 -9.66
CA SER A 407 -8.52 -1.63 -8.81
C SER A 407 -8.11 -2.99 -9.35
N LEU A 408 -8.36 -3.25 -10.63
CA LEU A 408 -8.08 -4.57 -11.21
C LEU A 408 -6.59 -4.91 -11.21
N GLN A 409 -5.71 -3.96 -11.54
CA GLN A 409 -4.25 -4.18 -11.53
C GLN A 409 -3.74 -4.54 -10.14
N ILE A 410 -4.20 -3.80 -9.12
CA ILE A 410 -3.81 -4.06 -7.73
C ILE A 410 -4.34 -5.43 -7.28
N LEU A 411 -5.58 -5.76 -7.62
CA LEU A 411 -6.19 -7.05 -7.28
C LEU A 411 -5.44 -8.24 -7.92
N GLN A 412 -5.04 -8.12 -9.19
CA GLN A 412 -4.22 -9.13 -9.86
C GLN A 412 -2.86 -9.29 -9.17
N ALA A 413 -2.23 -8.19 -8.77
CA ALA A 413 -0.97 -8.20 -8.05
C ALA A 413 -1.09 -8.87 -6.66
N LEU A 414 -2.18 -8.63 -5.93
CA LEU A 414 -2.48 -9.27 -4.65
C LEU A 414 -2.71 -10.78 -4.81
N ASP A 415 -3.50 -11.20 -5.80
CA ASP A 415 -3.75 -12.62 -6.06
C ASP A 415 -2.48 -13.35 -6.50
N TRP A 416 -1.69 -12.75 -7.39
CA TRP A 416 -0.38 -13.29 -7.77
C TRP A 416 0.52 -13.44 -6.55
N ALA A 417 0.64 -12.42 -5.71
CA ALA A 417 1.48 -12.45 -4.53
C ALA A 417 1.04 -13.54 -3.53
N ALA A 418 -0.27 -13.68 -3.28
CA ALA A 418 -0.80 -14.76 -2.45
C ALA A 418 -0.47 -16.14 -3.03
N ALA A 419 -0.62 -16.33 -4.34
CA ALA A 419 -0.27 -17.58 -5.02
C ALA A 419 1.23 -17.92 -4.92
N HIS A 420 2.09 -16.91 -4.75
CA HIS A 420 3.54 -17.08 -4.59
C HIS A 420 4.00 -17.16 -3.12
N GLY A 421 3.04 -17.29 -2.20
CA GLY A 421 3.30 -17.55 -0.78
C GLY A 421 3.59 -16.31 0.06
N ALA A 422 3.18 -15.12 -0.38
CA ALA A 422 3.28 -13.91 0.42
C ALA A 422 2.59 -14.10 1.79
N ARG A 423 3.26 -13.68 2.86
CA ARG A 423 2.67 -13.58 4.21
C ARG A 423 2.30 -12.16 4.59
N ILE A 424 2.90 -11.18 3.90
CA ILE A 424 2.69 -9.75 4.13
C ILE A 424 2.40 -9.08 2.79
N PHE A 425 1.43 -8.18 2.78
CA PHE A 425 1.19 -7.24 1.69
C PHE A 425 1.52 -5.82 2.17
N ASN A 426 2.52 -5.19 1.55
CA ASN A 426 2.82 -3.77 1.73
C ASN A 426 2.06 -2.93 0.70
N LEU A 427 1.14 -2.08 1.18
CA LEU A 427 0.20 -1.30 0.38
C LEU A 427 0.41 0.20 0.61
N SER A 428 1.46 0.74 0.00
CA SER A 428 1.87 2.15 0.16
C SER A 428 1.17 3.12 -0.79
N PHE A 429 -0.13 2.89 -1.00
CA PHE A 429 -1.00 3.66 -1.88
C PHE A 429 -2.34 3.94 -1.18
N ALA A 430 -3.09 4.90 -1.71
CA ALA A 430 -4.40 5.23 -1.20
C ALA A 430 -5.38 5.63 -2.31
N GLY A 431 -6.66 5.38 -2.06
CA GLY A 431 -7.75 5.61 -3.01
C GLY A 431 -9.13 5.60 -2.34
N PRO A 432 -10.20 5.59 -3.15
CA PRO A 432 -11.57 5.52 -2.66
C PRO A 432 -11.91 4.14 -2.08
N GLN A 433 -13.04 4.07 -1.37
CA GLN A 433 -13.56 2.79 -0.88
C GLN A 433 -13.96 1.89 -2.05
N ASP A 434 -13.43 0.67 -2.05
CA ASP A 434 -13.62 -0.33 -3.09
C ASP A 434 -14.06 -1.65 -2.45
N ARG A 435 -15.26 -2.12 -2.79
CA ARG A 435 -15.85 -3.33 -2.18
C ARG A 435 -15.12 -4.60 -2.59
N LEU A 436 -14.65 -4.66 -3.84
CA LEU A 436 -13.87 -5.78 -4.34
C LEU A 436 -12.50 -5.83 -3.68
N MET A 437 -11.87 -4.66 -3.45
CA MET A 437 -10.63 -4.56 -2.65
C MET A 437 -10.85 -5.06 -1.23
N GLY A 438 -11.87 -4.55 -0.52
CA GLY A 438 -12.21 -5.00 0.83
C GLY A 438 -12.48 -6.51 0.91
N ARG A 439 -13.23 -7.07 -0.06
CA ARG A 439 -13.48 -8.52 -0.17
C ARG A 439 -12.18 -9.32 -0.38
N THR A 440 -11.28 -8.81 -1.21
CA THR A 440 -9.99 -9.45 -1.52
C THR A 440 -9.08 -9.46 -0.28
N LEU A 441 -9.00 -8.34 0.44
CA LEU A 441 -8.21 -8.22 1.66
C LEU A 441 -8.78 -9.07 2.80
N ALA A 442 -10.11 -9.21 2.89
CA ALA A 442 -10.74 -10.18 3.80
C ALA A 442 -10.34 -11.62 3.45
N GLY A 443 -10.32 -11.99 2.17
CA GLY A 443 -9.84 -13.30 1.71
C GLY A 443 -8.35 -13.52 1.98
N ALA A 444 -7.52 -12.48 1.88
CA ALA A 444 -6.10 -12.53 2.25
C ALA A 444 -5.93 -12.78 3.76
N GLN A 445 -6.69 -12.07 4.59
CA GLN A 445 -6.69 -12.26 6.04
C GLN A 445 -7.15 -13.69 6.43
N ALA A 446 -8.15 -14.24 5.75
CA ALA A 446 -8.59 -15.63 5.95
C ALA A 446 -7.49 -16.67 5.65
N ARG A 447 -6.50 -16.29 4.81
CA ARG A 447 -5.30 -17.09 4.50
C ARG A 447 -4.08 -16.71 5.36
N LYS A 448 -4.29 -15.97 6.46
CA LYS A 448 -3.23 -15.45 7.37
C LYS A 448 -2.20 -14.56 6.66
N ILE A 449 -2.59 -13.87 5.60
CA ILE A 449 -1.79 -12.83 4.96
C ILE A 449 -2.12 -11.50 5.63
N ILE A 450 -1.09 -10.78 6.07
CA ILE A 450 -1.23 -9.52 6.81
C ILE A 450 -1.07 -8.36 5.84
N ALA A 451 -2.13 -7.60 5.63
CA ALA A 451 -2.10 -6.38 4.83
C ALA A 451 -1.74 -5.16 5.69
N ILE A 452 -0.75 -4.40 5.24
CA ILE A 452 -0.20 -3.24 5.93
C ILE A 452 -0.26 -2.07 4.96
N ALA A 453 -0.89 -0.97 5.35
CA ALA A 453 -1.14 0.14 4.44
C ALA A 453 -0.84 1.50 5.06
N ALA A 454 -0.37 2.42 4.21
CA ALA A 454 -0.17 3.82 4.56
C ALA A 454 -1.51 4.53 4.80
N VAL A 455 -1.66 5.27 5.90
CA VAL A 455 -2.92 6.00 6.21
C VAL A 455 -3.25 7.12 5.21
N GLY A 456 -2.23 7.58 4.47
CA GLY A 456 -2.33 8.57 3.41
C GLY A 456 -1.73 9.93 3.78
N ASN A 457 -1.42 10.74 2.76
CA ASN A 457 -0.68 12.02 2.88
C ASN A 457 -1.52 13.25 2.47
N ALA A 458 -2.83 13.23 2.72
CA ALA A 458 -3.77 14.29 2.35
C ALA A 458 -4.00 15.32 3.48
N GLY A 459 -3.43 15.06 4.66
CA GLY A 459 -3.49 15.94 5.83
C GLY A 459 -4.53 15.55 6.87
N PRO A 460 -4.41 16.06 8.11
CA PRO A 460 -5.35 15.82 9.19
C PRO A 460 -6.78 16.21 8.82
N GLY A 461 -7.77 15.47 9.34
CA GLY A 461 -9.18 15.74 9.08
C GLY A 461 -9.69 15.32 7.69
N THR A 462 -8.82 14.77 6.83
CA THR A 462 -9.24 14.14 5.58
C THR A 462 -10.10 12.91 5.85
N ALA A 463 -11.12 12.69 5.01
CA ALA A 463 -11.91 11.46 5.07
C ALA A 463 -11.00 10.22 4.94
N PRO A 464 -11.27 9.11 5.66
CA PRO A 464 -10.43 7.93 5.60
C PRO A 464 -10.20 7.44 4.16
N LEU A 465 -8.93 7.16 3.85
CA LEU A 465 -8.52 6.61 2.57
C LEU A 465 -8.31 5.09 2.67
N TYR A 466 -8.49 4.42 1.55
CA TYR A 466 -8.44 2.96 1.45
C TYR A 466 -7.20 2.52 0.66
N PRO A 467 -6.57 1.38 0.98
CA PRO A 467 -7.08 0.30 1.84
C PRO A 467 -6.81 0.46 3.35
N ALA A 468 -6.09 1.49 3.80
CA ALA A 468 -5.78 1.67 5.23
C ALA A 468 -7.01 1.72 6.14
N ALA A 469 -8.13 2.26 5.66
CA ALA A 469 -9.40 2.27 6.40
C ALA A 469 -10.17 0.94 6.41
N GLU A 470 -9.70 -0.11 5.73
CA GLU A 470 -10.34 -1.43 5.76
C GLU A 470 -10.14 -2.12 7.12
N PRO A 471 -11.17 -2.79 7.68
CA PRO A 471 -11.05 -3.46 8.99
C PRO A 471 -9.92 -4.51 9.06
N HIS A 472 -9.66 -5.18 7.95
CA HIS A 472 -8.68 -6.26 7.81
C HIS A 472 -7.27 -5.78 7.44
N VAL A 473 -6.97 -4.49 7.66
CA VAL A 473 -5.68 -3.88 7.35
C VAL A 473 -5.04 -3.29 8.61
N LEU A 474 -3.72 -3.35 8.69
CA LEU A 474 -2.91 -2.62 9.67
C LEU A 474 -2.53 -1.26 9.08
N ALA A 475 -3.18 -0.19 9.54
CA ALA A 475 -2.93 1.17 9.03
C ALA A 475 -1.78 1.84 9.79
N VAL A 476 -0.81 2.36 9.04
CA VAL A 476 0.44 2.92 9.59
C VAL A 476 0.53 4.41 9.30
N THR A 477 0.78 5.20 10.35
CA THR A 477 1.12 6.63 10.26
C THR A 477 2.65 6.83 10.32
N ALA A 478 3.11 8.02 9.93
CA ALA A 478 4.54 8.37 9.90
C ALA A 478 4.91 9.34 11.02
N THR A 479 6.10 9.15 11.58
CA THR A 479 6.75 10.11 12.49
C THR A 479 8.11 10.55 11.96
N ASP A 480 8.60 11.67 12.47
CA ASP A 480 9.96 12.14 12.23
C ASP A 480 10.97 11.66 13.30
N ALA A 481 12.20 12.16 13.21
CA ALA A 481 13.26 11.84 14.15
C ALA A 481 12.96 12.29 15.59
N ASN A 482 12.05 13.24 15.80
CA ASN A 482 11.64 13.76 17.11
C ASN A 482 10.32 13.16 17.61
N ASP A 483 9.79 12.13 16.94
CA ASP A 483 8.46 11.55 17.20
C ASP A 483 7.28 12.50 16.95
N ALA A 484 7.50 13.59 16.22
CA ALA A 484 6.39 14.39 15.72
C ALA A 484 5.70 13.64 14.57
N VAL A 485 4.36 13.70 14.53
CA VAL A 485 3.60 13.13 13.42
C VAL A 485 3.93 13.86 12.13
N PHE A 486 4.03 13.12 11.03
CA PHE A 486 4.16 13.71 9.71
C PHE A 486 2.99 14.64 9.43
N ALA A 487 3.26 15.93 9.15
CA ALA A 487 2.25 16.98 9.06
C ALA A 487 1.14 16.71 8.03
N ARG A 488 1.44 15.89 7.01
CA ARG A 488 0.48 15.48 5.97
C ARG A 488 -0.19 14.14 6.22
N ALA A 489 0.16 13.42 7.28
CA ALA A 489 -0.47 12.15 7.59
C ALA A 489 -1.96 12.34 7.86
N ASN A 490 -2.77 11.46 7.27
CA ASN A 490 -4.19 11.40 7.60
C ASN A 490 -4.38 10.88 9.02
N THR A 491 -5.32 11.48 9.74
CA THR A 491 -5.68 11.07 11.09
C THR A 491 -7.05 10.40 11.11
N GLY A 492 -7.33 9.61 12.14
CA GLY A 492 -8.65 8.99 12.33
C GLY A 492 -8.58 7.64 13.04
N LYS A 493 -9.76 7.05 13.30
CA LYS A 493 -9.90 5.78 14.03
C LYS A 493 -9.22 4.59 13.33
N GLN A 494 -8.93 4.72 12.04
CA GLN A 494 -8.24 3.69 11.28
C GLN A 494 -6.75 3.56 11.66
N VAL A 495 -6.11 4.62 12.17
CA VAL A 495 -4.68 4.62 12.51
C VAL A 495 -4.43 3.57 13.61
N ALA A 496 -3.60 2.57 13.31
CA ALA A 496 -3.34 1.48 14.24
C ALA A 496 -1.99 1.63 14.95
N ILE A 497 -0.98 2.13 14.25
CA ILE A 497 0.39 2.20 14.76
C ILE A 497 1.20 3.29 14.02
N ALA A 498 2.26 3.77 14.64
CA ALA A 498 3.18 4.74 14.06
C ALA A 498 4.57 4.14 13.82
N ALA A 499 5.27 4.61 12.78
CA ALA A 499 6.68 4.29 12.54
C ALA A 499 7.41 5.48 11.90
N PRO A 500 8.74 5.58 12.02
CA PRO A 500 9.53 6.58 11.31
C PRO A 500 9.27 6.57 9.81
N GLY A 501 9.04 7.74 9.23
CA GLY A 501 8.73 7.90 7.81
C GLY A 501 8.99 9.29 7.25
N VAL A 502 9.67 10.17 7.98
CA VAL A 502 10.03 11.53 7.53
C VAL A 502 11.54 11.66 7.47
N ASP A 503 12.07 12.22 6.37
CA ASP A 503 13.49 12.42 6.12
C ASP A 503 14.31 11.13 6.32
N VAL A 504 13.79 10.03 5.78
CA VAL A 504 14.43 8.71 5.82
C VAL A 504 15.26 8.52 4.55
N ILE A 505 16.53 8.16 4.69
CA ILE A 505 17.36 7.76 3.55
C ILE A 505 16.84 6.44 2.96
N ALA A 506 16.62 6.41 1.65
CA ALA A 506 16.11 5.26 0.94
C ALA A 506 16.89 5.03 -0.36
N ALA A 507 16.87 3.78 -0.84
CA ALA A 507 17.43 3.42 -2.13
C ALA A 507 16.66 4.12 -3.26
N ALA A 508 17.38 4.60 -4.26
CA ALA A 508 16.82 5.18 -5.47
C ALA A 508 17.34 4.39 -6.70
N PRO A 509 16.66 4.41 -7.85
CA PRO A 509 17.11 3.72 -9.05
C PRO A 509 18.52 4.13 -9.46
N GLU A 510 19.17 3.31 -10.29
CA GLU A 510 20.51 3.59 -10.83
C GLU A 510 21.59 3.65 -9.72
N LYS A 511 21.45 2.79 -8.70
CA LYS A 511 22.35 2.70 -7.53
C LYS A 511 22.35 3.95 -6.64
N GLY A 512 21.35 4.81 -6.77
CA GLY A 512 21.25 6.07 -6.05
C GLY A 512 20.69 5.93 -4.64
N TYR A 513 20.73 7.03 -3.89
CA TYR A 513 20.08 7.17 -2.60
C TYR A 513 19.43 8.55 -2.50
N ALA A 514 18.29 8.65 -1.84
CA ALA A 514 17.59 9.91 -1.63
C ALA A 514 16.87 9.92 -0.29
N PHE A 515 16.65 11.11 0.27
CA PHE A 515 15.75 11.27 1.40
C PHE A 515 14.29 11.27 0.92
N SER A 516 13.47 10.49 1.62
CA SER A 516 12.04 10.34 1.36
C SER A 516 11.24 10.62 2.63
N SER A 517 10.06 11.20 2.42
CA SER A 517 9.08 11.51 3.46
C SER A 517 7.69 11.04 3.04
N GLY A 518 7.05 10.21 3.87
CA GLY A 518 5.70 9.74 3.64
C GLY A 518 5.27 8.60 4.55
N THR A 519 3.95 8.43 4.66
CA THR A 519 3.35 7.25 5.30
C THR A 519 3.66 5.95 4.55
N SER A 520 4.08 6.03 3.28
CA SER A 520 4.57 4.90 2.48
C SER A 520 5.82 4.23 3.08
N ILE A 521 6.81 5.01 3.50
CA ILE A 521 8.06 4.52 4.11
C ILE A 521 7.78 3.92 5.50
N ALA A 522 6.93 4.58 6.30
CA ALA A 522 6.51 4.05 7.59
C ALA A 522 5.81 2.68 7.46
N ALA A 523 4.92 2.52 6.47
CA ALA A 523 4.27 1.25 6.17
C ALA A 523 5.28 0.17 5.75
N ALA A 524 6.30 0.52 4.96
CA ALA A 524 7.39 -0.39 4.60
C ALA A 524 8.21 -0.82 5.82
N HIS A 525 8.54 0.11 6.73
CA HIS A 525 9.22 -0.22 7.98
C HIS A 525 8.42 -1.20 8.84
N VAL A 526 7.09 -0.99 8.98
CA VAL A 526 6.22 -1.91 9.71
C VAL A 526 6.11 -3.25 9.00
N SER A 527 6.06 -3.29 7.66
CA SER A 527 6.09 -4.54 6.88
C SER A 527 7.35 -5.35 7.16
N GLY A 528 8.51 -4.70 7.19
CA GLY A 528 9.75 -5.33 7.61
C GLY A 528 9.70 -5.83 9.05
N LEU A 529 9.15 -5.06 10.00
CA LEU A 529 9.02 -5.49 11.39
C LEU A 529 8.11 -6.73 11.52
N VAL A 530 6.97 -6.74 10.84
CA VAL A 530 6.06 -7.90 10.86
C VAL A 530 6.75 -9.14 10.28
N ALA A 531 7.65 -9.00 9.33
CA ALA A 531 8.46 -10.13 8.84
C ALA A 531 9.41 -10.69 9.91
N LEU A 532 10.04 -9.83 10.73
CA LEU A 532 10.84 -10.28 11.88
C LEU A 532 9.98 -11.05 12.89
N MET A 533 8.76 -10.56 13.17
CA MET A 533 7.83 -11.21 14.09
C MET A 533 7.38 -12.58 13.56
N LEU A 534 7.09 -12.68 12.26
CA LEU A 534 6.68 -13.93 11.61
C LEU A 534 7.79 -14.97 11.52
N GLU A 535 9.06 -14.56 11.46
CA GLU A 535 10.18 -15.50 11.59
C GLU A 535 10.13 -16.23 12.95
N LYS A 536 9.79 -15.50 14.03
CA LYS A 536 9.72 -16.07 15.38
C LYS A 536 8.40 -16.76 15.70
N ASN A 537 7.31 -16.30 15.10
CA ASN A 537 6.01 -16.90 15.29
C ASN A 537 5.26 -16.92 13.95
N PRO A 538 5.46 -17.98 13.13
CA PRO A 538 4.85 -18.09 11.81
C PRO A 538 3.31 -18.12 11.84
N ASP A 539 2.72 -18.44 12.99
CA ASP A 539 1.28 -18.58 13.16
C ASP A 539 0.54 -17.27 13.46
N LEU A 540 1.27 -16.17 13.68
CA LEU A 540 0.65 -14.87 13.90
C LEU A 540 -0.27 -14.51 12.73
N ASP A 541 -1.49 -14.14 13.08
CA ASP A 541 -2.45 -13.49 12.20
C ASP A 541 -2.47 -11.98 12.45
N LEU A 542 -3.32 -11.27 11.72
CA LEU A 542 -3.46 -9.81 11.86
C LEU A 542 -3.81 -9.39 13.29
N ALA A 543 -4.66 -10.15 13.98
CA ALA A 543 -5.09 -9.81 15.35
C ALA A 543 -3.95 -10.00 16.35
N GLY A 544 -3.18 -11.08 16.22
CA GLY A 544 -1.95 -11.31 16.97
C GLY A 544 -0.93 -10.20 16.75
N VAL A 545 -0.66 -9.85 15.49
CA VAL A 545 0.27 -8.76 15.15
C VAL A 545 -0.20 -7.42 15.72
N LYS A 546 -1.46 -7.03 15.54
CA LYS A 546 -2.02 -5.78 16.10
C LYS A 546 -1.84 -5.74 17.61
N ARG A 547 -2.15 -6.84 18.31
CA ARG A 547 -2.02 -6.94 19.77
C ARG A 547 -0.57 -6.79 20.22
N LEU A 548 0.36 -7.50 19.57
CA LEU A 548 1.78 -7.48 19.95
C LEU A 548 2.43 -6.13 19.67
N LEU A 549 2.14 -5.52 18.51
CA LEU A 549 2.61 -4.17 18.21
C LEU A 549 2.06 -3.16 19.21
N ALA A 550 0.76 -3.19 19.51
CA ALA A 550 0.17 -2.26 20.48
C ALA A 550 0.72 -2.44 21.90
N ALA A 551 0.98 -3.67 22.33
CA ALA A 551 1.51 -3.96 23.66
C ALA A 551 2.98 -3.57 23.84
N THR A 552 3.72 -3.37 22.75
CA THR A 552 5.17 -3.10 22.76
C THR A 552 5.52 -1.72 22.21
N ALA A 553 4.53 -0.97 21.72
CA ALA A 553 4.71 0.36 21.20
C ALA A 553 5.13 1.35 22.30
N GLN A 554 5.95 2.33 21.90
CA GLN A 554 6.15 3.55 22.65
C GLN A 554 4.90 4.42 22.46
N ASP A 555 4.07 4.53 23.49
CA ASP A 555 2.89 5.41 23.48
C ASP A 555 3.31 6.87 23.23
N LEU A 556 2.68 7.52 22.26
CA LEU A 556 2.97 8.89 21.83
C LEU A 556 1.70 9.72 21.88
N GLY A 557 1.83 11.01 22.22
CA GLY A 557 0.66 11.89 22.32
C GLY A 557 -0.18 11.58 23.58
N PRO A 558 -1.52 11.64 23.49
CA PRO A 558 -2.41 11.28 24.60
C PRO A 558 -2.22 9.83 25.02
N LYS A 559 -2.37 9.53 26.32
CA LYS A 559 -2.22 8.17 26.85
C LYS A 559 -3.19 7.19 26.18
N GLY A 560 -2.66 6.09 25.68
CA GLY A 560 -3.41 5.00 25.03
C GLY A 560 -3.73 5.30 23.57
N ALA A 561 -4.41 4.35 22.92
CA ALA A 561 -4.61 4.44 21.48
C ALA A 561 -5.38 5.68 21.03
N ASP A 562 -4.82 6.44 20.09
CA ASP A 562 -5.35 7.72 19.65
C ASP A 562 -5.46 7.85 18.11
N PRO A 563 -6.23 8.82 17.58
CA PRO A 563 -6.42 8.97 16.13
C PRO A 563 -5.20 9.47 15.35
N ILE A 564 -4.11 9.85 16.00
CA ILE A 564 -2.89 10.40 15.40
C ILE A 564 -1.81 9.33 15.34
N PHE A 565 -1.47 8.68 16.46
CA PHE A 565 -0.38 7.70 16.54
C PHE A 565 -0.85 6.25 16.63
N GLY A 566 -2.16 6.00 16.75
CA GLY A 566 -2.68 4.67 17.03
C GLY A 566 -2.18 4.22 18.39
N ALA A 567 -1.62 3.02 18.50
CA ALA A 567 -1.02 2.56 19.76
C ALA A 567 0.36 3.19 20.09
N GLY A 568 0.90 4.05 19.23
CA GLY A 568 2.21 4.68 19.40
C GLY A 568 3.25 4.18 18.38
N ARG A 569 4.51 4.57 18.58
CA ARG A 569 5.63 4.20 17.70
C ARG A 569 6.06 2.76 17.96
N VAL A 570 6.22 1.97 16.90
CA VAL A 570 6.73 0.59 17.01
C VAL A 570 8.10 0.50 17.67
N ASN A 571 8.28 -0.55 18.48
CA ASN A 571 9.57 -1.01 18.99
C ASN A 571 9.83 -2.43 18.47
N ALA A 572 10.78 -2.56 17.54
CA ALA A 572 11.06 -3.80 16.83
C ALA A 572 11.58 -4.90 17.77
N ALA A 573 12.55 -4.57 18.63
CA ALA A 573 13.14 -5.54 19.54
C ALA A 573 12.09 -6.11 20.52
N ALA A 574 11.28 -5.24 21.11
CA ALA A 574 10.22 -5.66 22.04
C ALA A 574 9.14 -6.50 21.34
N ALA A 575 8.70 -6.10 20.14
CA ALA A 575 7.69 -6.84 19.39
C ALA A 575 8.17 -8.24 18.98
N VAL A 576 9.43 -8.37 18.53
CA VAL A 576 10.02 -9.65 18.11
C VAL A 576 10.25 -10.56 19.33
N ALA A 577 10.77 -10.04 20.43
CA ALA A 577 10.93 -10.79 21.67
C ALA A 577 9.57 -11.34 22.15
N ARG A 578 8.53 -10.50 22.14
CA ARG A 578 7.19 -10.92 22.55
C ARG A 578 6.57 -11.96 21.61
N ALA A 579 6.82 -11.87 20.31
CA ALA A 579 6.40 -12.88 19.35
C ALA A 579 7.06 -14.24 19.64
N ALA A 580 8.35 -14.27 19.95
CA ALA A 580 9.09 -15.47 20.33
C ALA A 580 8.57 -16.09 21.64
N GLU A 581 8.30 -15.27 22.67
CA GLU A 581 7.71 -15.73 23.92
C GLU A 581 6.32 -16.37 23.72
N GLU A 582 5.47 -15.77 22.88
CA GLU A 582 4.14 -16.32 22.59
C GLU A 582 4.23 -17.64 21.84
N ALA A 583 5.19 -17.78 20.92
CA ALA A 583 5.45 -19.04 20.23
C ALA A 583 5.91 -20.14 21.22
N ALA A 584 6.80 -19.81 22.16
CA ALA A 584 7.32 -20.75 23.15
C ALA A 584 6.28 -21.23 24.17
N LYS A 585 5.21 -20.44 24.40
CA LYS A 585 4.11 -20.80 25.33
C LYS A 585 3.06 -21.71 24.72
N ARG A 586 3.15 -22.01 23.43
CA ARG A 586 2.22 -22.95 22.79
C ARG A 586 2.66 -24.38 23.14
N PRO A 587 1.73 -25.20 23.66
CA PRO A 587 1.99 -26.58 24.07
C PRO A 587 2.34 -27.49 22.90
#